data_AF-A0AAN8WMS5-F1
#
_entry.id   AF-A0AAN8WMS5-F1
#
_cell.length_a   1.000
_cell.length_b   1.000
_cell.length_c   1.000
_cell.angle_alpha   90.00
_cell.angle_beta   90.00
_cell.angle_gamma   90.00
#
_symmetry.space_group_name_H-M   'P 1'
#
loop_
_entity.id
_entity.type
_entity.pdbx_description
1 polymer ?
#
loop_
_entity_poly.entity_id
_entity_poly.type
_entity_poly.pdbx_seq_one_letter_code
_entity_poly.pdbx_strand_id
1 'polypeptide(L)'
;MKILVFLSLLALARGQEFLCHCGMFISTETAELEVHRLPPFNIADCDSGGYAACALYCIGEWEFIFNNGGLEMENPSTGATMGQESCDNLVSWHNMPNLDPTPVHNDYMVCGGPWIWDGEQSKDNLCCVDGVFPNNCRN
;
A
#
# COMPACT_ATOMS: atom_id res chain seq x y z
N MET A 1 28.36 1.74 -55.66
CA MET A 1 29.25 1.64 -54.47
C MET A 1 29.15 2.94 -53.69
N LYS A 2 28.46 2.92 -52.54
CA LYS A 2 28.72 3.67 -51.28
C LYS A 2 27.43 4.18 -50.61
N ILE A 3 27.10 3.50 -49.49
CA ILE A 3 26.70 4.01 -48.15
C ILE A 3 25.60 5.10 -48.16
N LEU A 4 24.42 4.90 -47.58
CA LEU A 4 24.22 4.98 -46.13
C LEU A 4 22.92 4.28 -45.71
N VAL A 5 23.11 3.15 -45.04
CA VAL A 5 22.15 2.60 -44.09
C VAL A 5 22.10 3.58 -42.91
N PHE A 6 21.09 4.45 -42.87
CA PHE A 6 20.76 5.19 -41.65
C PHE A 6 20.03 4.23 -40.71
N LEU A 7 20.85 3.44 -40.02
CA LEU A 7 20.47 2.55 -38.95
C LEU A 7 19.85 3.40 -37.83
N SER A 8 18.52 3.27 -37.71
CA SER A 8 17.73 3.30 -36.47
C SER A 8 18.55 3.29 -35.17
N LEU A 9 18.93 4.47 -34.70
CA LEU A 9 19.43 4.71 -33.36
C LEU A 9 18.84 6.03 -32.89
N LEU A 10 18.40 6.05 -31.63
CA LEU A 10 17.75 7.14 -30.87
C LEU A 10 16.20 7.06 -30.89
N ALA A 11 15.51 6.74 -29.81
CA ALA A 11 15.90 6.26 -28.51
C ALA A 11 14.62 5.65 -27.89
N LEU A 12 14.72 4.47 -27.28
CA LEU A 12 13.78 4.11 -26.22
C LEU A 12 14.07 5.06 -25.04
N ALA A 13 13.59 6.30 -25.11
CA ALA A 13 13.31 7.05 -23.90
C ALA A 13 12.08 6.39 -23.27
N ARG A 14 12.29 5.22 -22.65
CA ARG A 14 11.35 4.78 -21.62
C ARG A 14 11.46 5.85 -20.55
N GLY A 15 10.46 6.72 -20.43
CA GLY A 15 10.28 7.48 -19.20
C GLY A 15 10.31 6.45 -18.08
N GLN A 16 11.38 6.42 -17.32
CA GLN A 16 11.51 5.49 -16.22
C GLN A 16 10.57 6.03 -15.16
N GLU A 17 9.37 5.45 -15.07
CA GLU A 17 8.44 5.76 -14.01
C GLU A 17 9.03 5.20 -12.73
N PHE A 18 9.55 6.09 -11.88
CA PHE A 18 9.95 5.73 -10.54
C PHE A 18 8.70 5.78 -9.69
N LEU A 19 8.18 4.60 -9.33
CA LEU A 19 6.94 4.48 -8.58
C LEU A 19 7.26 4.22 -7.11
N CYS A 20 6.51 4.89 -6.25
CA CYS A 20 6.36 4.54 -4.86
C CYS A 20 4.98 3.92 -4.64
N HIS A 21 4.92 2.86 -3.84
CA HIS A 21 3.69 2.25 -3.36
C HIS A 21 3.62 2.35 -1.85
N CYS A 22 2.42 2.61 -1.33
CA CYS A 22 2.11 2.52 0.10
C CYS A 22 1.13 1.37 0.30
N GLY A 23 1.40 0.50 1.26
CA GLY A 23 0.63 -0.69 1.54
C GLY A 23 0.41 -0.86 3.03
N MET A 24 -0.74 -1.39 3.39
CA MET A 24 -1.09 -1.73 4.75
C MET A 24 -1.02 -3.23 4.94
N PHE A 25 -0.43 -3.65 6.04
CA PHE A 25 -0.13 -5.05 6.31
C PHE A 25 -0.58 -5.48 7.71
N ILE A 26 -0.89 -6.76 7.84
CA ILE A 26 -1.02 -7.44 9.13
C ILE A 26 0.00 -8.56 9.22
N SER A 27 0.53 -8.75 10.42
CA SER A 27 1.44 -9.87 10.72
C SER A 27 0.64 -11.04 11.26
N THR A 28 0.77 -12.20 10.60
CA THR A 28 0.25 -13.48 11.11
C THR A 28 1.41 -14.33 11.62
N GLU A 29 1.12 -15.50 12.21
CA GLU A 29 2.18 -16.44 12.63
C GLU A 29 3.09 -16.91 11.49
N THR A 30 2.64 -16.78 10.23
CA THR A 30 3.30 -17.41 9.07
C THR A 30 3.67 -16.45 7.94
N ALA A 31 3.08 -15.25 7.91
CA ALA A 31 3.24 -14.30 6.81
C ALA A 31 2.79 -12.89 7.20
N GLU A 32 3.33 -11.91 6.48
CA GLU A 32 2.77 -10.56 6.36
C GLU A 32 1.75 -10.56 5.22
N LEU A 33 0.53 -10.11 5.51
CA LEU A 33 -0.56 -10.07 4.54
C LEU A 33 -0.93 -8.62 4.23
N GLU A 34 -0.86 -8.25 2.96
CA GLU A 34 -1.36 -6.95 2.51
C GLU A 34 -2.89 -6.93 2.60
N VAL A 35 -3.42 -5.93 3.31
CA VAL A 35 -4.86 -5.73 3.51
C VAL A 35 -5.41 -4.54 2.75
N HIS A 36 -4.56 -3.57 2.40
CA HIS A 36 -4.93 -2.43 1.57
C HIS A 36 -3.71 -1.87 0.85
N ARG A 37 -3.90 -1.31 -0.34
CA ARG A 37 -2.83 -0.65 -1.10
C ARG A 37 -3.35 0.63 -1.72
N LEU A 38 -2.63 1.72 -1.50
CA LEU A 38 -2.91 3.00 -2.14
C LEU A 38 -2.48 2.98 -3.61
N PRO A 39 -3.11 3.82 -4.46
CA PRO A 39 -2.61 4.07 -5.81
C PRO A 39 -1.13 4.49 -5.77
N PRO A 40 -0.30 4.00 -6.69
CA PRO A 40 1.10 4.42 -6.75
C PRO A 40 1.22 5.89 -7.12
N PHE A 41 2.32 6.51 -6.70
CA PHE A 41 2.69 7.85 -7.12
C PHE A 41 4.13 7.93 -7.62
N ASN A 42 4.42 8.97 -8.40
CA ASN A 42 5.72 9.16 -8.99
C ASN A 42 6.70 9.82 -8.02
N ILE A 43 7.90 9.26 -7.93
CA ILE A 43 9.06 9.84 -7.24
C ILE A 43 10.14 10.24 -8.26
N ALA A 44 11.16 10.96 -7.81
CA ALA A 44 12.19 11.53 -8.69
C ALA A 44 13.31 10.54 -9.04
N ASP A 45 13.59 9.59 -8.15
CA ASP A 45 14.66 8.59 -8.26
C ASP A 45 14.35 7.37 -7.40
N CYS A 46 15.19 6.33 -7.51
CA CYS A 46 15.12 5.12 -6.67
C CYS A 46 16.26 5.07 -5.64
N ASP A 47 16.94 6.19 -5.41
CA ASP A 47 18.07 6.30 -4.49
C ASP A 47 17.59 6.84 -3.14
N SER A 48 18.50 7.16 -2.21
CA SER A 48 18.14 7.64 -0.87
C SER A 48 17.12 8.78 -0.84
N GLY A 49 17.12 9.65 -1.86
CA GLY A 49 16.14 10.72 -2.02
C GLY A 49 14.72 10.17 -2.26
N GLY A 50 14.58 9.25 -3.21
CA GLY A 50 13.36 8.51 -3.50
C GLY A 50 12.83 7.70 -2.33
N TYR A 51 13.70 7.02 -1.57
CA TYR A 51 13.29 6.32 -0.35
C TYR A 51 12.70 7.25 0.71
N ALA A 52 13.38 8.36 1.00
CA ALA A 52 12.89 9.33 1.98
C ALA A 52 11.57 9.98 1.53
N ALA A 53 11.46 10.34 0.25
CA ALA A 53 10.23 10.90 -0.31
C ALA A 53 9.07 9.90 -0.28
N CYS A 54 9.35 8.63 -0.57
CA CYS A 54 8.36 7.56 -0.55
C CYS A 54 7.80 7.34 0.86
N ALA A 55 8.69 7.17 1.85
CA ALA A 55 8.30 7.01 3.25
C ALA A 55 7.46 8.19 3.76
N LEU A 56 7.92 9.43 3.57
CA LEU A 56 7.23 10.62 4.05
C LEU A 56 5.84 10.79 3.42
N TYR A 57 5.69 10.43 2.15
CA TYR A 57 4.39 10.46 1.50
C TYR A 57 3.44 9.42 2.09
N CYS A 58 3.89 8.17 2.26
CA CYS A 58 3.05 7.12 2.82
C CYS A 58 2.61 7.44 4.25
N ILE A 59 3.51 7.97 5.08
CA ILE A 59 3.16 8.50 6.42
C ILE A 59 2.14 9.65 6.30
N GLY A 60 2.32 10.56 5.35
CA GLY A 60 1.38 11.66 5.14
C GLY A 60 -0.03 11.18 4.77
N GLU A 61 -0.15 10.18 3.89
CA GLU A 61 -1.45 9.59 3.55
C GLU A 61 -2.04 8.82 4.74
N TRP A 62 -1.18 8.16 5.53
CA TRP A 62 -1.56 7.49 6.75
C TRP A 62 -2.20 8.41 7.79
N GLU A 63 -1.57 9.56 8.02
CA GLU A 63 -2.05 10.59 8.92
C GLU A 63 -3.31 11.27 8.37
N PHE A 64 -3.33 11.62 7.08
CA PHE A 64 -4.35 12.47 6.47
C PHE A 64 -5.60 11.71 6.03
N ILE A 65 -5.47 10.68 5.19
CA ILE A 65 -6.62 9.92 4.67
C ILE A 65 -7.17 9.02 5.77
N PHE A 66 -6.26 8.35 6.49
CA PHE A 66 -6.67 7.35 7.47
C PHE A 66 -6.82 7.89 8.87
N ASN A 67 -6.69 9.21 9.12
CA ASN A 67 -6.80 9.76 10.48
C ASN A 67 -5.89 8.99 11.46
N ASN A 68 -4.63 8.81 11.06
CA ASN A 68 -3.63 8.03 11.79
C ASN A 68 -3.96 6.52 11.85
N GLY A 69 -4.38 5.93 10.73
CA GLY A 69 -4.74 4.52 10.63
C GLY A 69 -6.07 4.12 11.29
N GLY A 70 -7.01 5.05 11.40
CA GLY A 70 -8.39 4.81 11.78
C GLY A 70 -9.16 4.02 10.72
N LEU A 71 -9.58 2.81 11.09
CA LEU A 71 -10.25 1.87 10.19
C LEU A 71 -11.74 2.18 9.97
N GLU A 72 -12.31 3.08 10.76
CA GLU A 72 -13.70 3.55 10.61
C GLU A 72 -13.86 4.66 9.57
N MET A 73 -12.76 5.19 9.03
CA MET A 73 -12.80 6.24 8.01
C MET A 73 -13.43 5.70 6.72
N GLU A 74 -14.42 6.41 6.19
CA GLU A 74 -15.09 6.05 4.94
C GLU A 74 -14.26 6.52 3.74
N ASN A 75 -14.00 5.61 2.80
CA ASN A 75 -13.43 5.96 1.51
C ASN A 75 -14.52 6.61 0.64
N PRO A 76 -14.36 7.89 0.23
CA PRO A 76 -15.39 8.60 -0.55
C PRO A 76 -15.68 7.98 -1.91
N SER A 77 -14.75 7.16 -2.44
CA SER A 77 -14.87 6.55 -3.76
C SER A 77 -15.69 5.27 -3.74
N THR A 78 -15.67 4.53 -2.62
CA THR A 78 -16.34 3.23 -2.48
C THR A 78 -17.55 3.29 -1.54
N GLY A 79 -17.57 4.27 -0.62
CA GLY A 79 -18.55 4.36 0.46
C GLY A 79 -18.35 3.31 1.57
N ALA A 80 -17.28 2.52 1.50
CA ALA A 80 -16.91 1.54 2.51
C ALA A 80 -15.93 2.16 3.51
N THR A 81 -15.92 1.66 4.75
CA THR A 81 -14.86 2.00 5.68
C THR A 81 -13.56 1.30 5.29
N MET A 82 -12.43 1.87 5.67
CA MET A 82 -11.13 1.24 5.43
C MET A 82 -11.00 -0.15 6.05
N GLY A 83 -11.61 -0.35 7.22
CA GLY A 83 -11.72 -1.65 7.86
C GLY A 83 -12.52 -2.64 7.00
N GLN A 84 -13.64 -2.20 6.42
CA GLN A 84 -14.42 -3.08 5.54
C GLN A 84 -13.65 -3.42 4.26
N GLU A 85 -13.01 -2.44 3.61
CA GLU A 85 -12.15 -2.71 2.44
C GLU A 85 -11.03 -3.69 2.78
N SER A 86 -10.45 -3.57 3.97
CA SER A 86 -9.40 -4.48 4.44
C SER A 86 -9.92 -5.91 4.66
N CYS A 87 -11.11 -6.08 5.23
CA CYS A 87 -11.76 -7.38 5.35
C CYS A 87 -12.13 -7.99 3.98
N ASP A 88 -12.63 -7.17 3.06
CA ASP A 88 -12.95 -7.62 1.70
C ASP A 88 -11.69 -8.11 0.96
N ASN A 89 -10.56 -7.41 1.12
CA ASN A 89 -9.28 -7.81 0.55
C ASN A 89 -8.73 -9.08 1.21
N LEU A 90 -8.87 -9.25 2.52
CA LEU A 90 -8.50 -10.49 3.22
C LEU A 90 -9.29 -11.70 2.71
N VAL A 91 -10.60 -11.55 2.51
CA VAL A 91 -11.42 -12.60 1.89
C VAL A 91 -10.98 -12.86 0.46
N SER A 92 -10.82 -11.81 -0.34
CA SER A 92 -10.62 -11.91 -1.79
C SER A 92 -9.21 -12.39 -2.17
N TRP A 93 -8.18 -11.95 -1.46
CA TRP A 93 -6.78 -12.22 -1.79
C TRP A 93 -6.20 -13.37 -0.97
N HIS A 94 -6.70 -13.56 0.26
CA HIS A 94 -6.10 -14.49 1.23
C HIS A 94 -7.08 -15.57 1.71
N ASN A 95 -8.34 -15.55 1.27
CA ASN A 95 -9.40 -16.46 1.72
C ASN A 95 -9.53 -16.51 3.26
N MET A 96 -9.39 -15.34 3.90
CA MET A 96 -9.40 -15.16 5.35
C MET A 96 -10.60 -14.30 5.78
N PRO A 97 -11.79 -14.91 5.98
CA PRO A 97 -12.98 -14.17 6.38
C PRO A 97 -12.99 -13.76 7.85
N ASN A 98 -12.17 -14.39 8.68
CA ASN A 98 -12.11 -14.13 10.11
C ASN A 98 -10.71 -13.69 10.49
N LEU A 99 -10.63 -12.61 11.27
CA LEU A 99 -9.40 -12.06 11.80
C LEU A 99 -9.65 -11.57 13.22
N ASP A 100 -8.89 -12.09 14.18
CA ASP A 100 -8.87 -11.57 15.54
C ASP A 100 -8.26 -10.17 15.57
N PRO A 101 -8.59 -9.31 16.56
CA PRO A 101 -8.11 -7.93 16.62
C PRO A 101 -6.58 -7.83 16.48
N THR A 102 -6.12 -7.33 15.34
CA THR A 102 -4.70 -7.29 14.94
C THR A 102 -4.31 -5.87 14.52
N PRO A 103 -3.16 -5.35 14.97
CA PRO A 103 -2.67 -4.04 14.51
C PRO A 103 -2.30 -4.10 13.03
N VAL A 104 -2.65 -3.05 12.29
CA VAL A 104 -2.24 -2.85 10.90
C VAL A 104 -1.01 -1.96 10.90
N HIS A 105 0.01 -2.28 10.10
CA HIS A 105 1.20 -1.46 9.94
C HIS A 105 1.33 -0.97 8.50
N ASN A 106 2.01 0.18 8.33
CA ASN A 106 2.20 0.81 7.03
C ASN A 106 3.60 0.51 6.49
N ASP A 107 3.66 0.06 5.26
CA ASP A 107 4.89 -0.23 4.54
C ASP A 107 4.93 0.54 3.22
N TYR A 108 6.13 0.85 2.77
CA TYR A 108 6.35 1.48 1.47
C TYR A 108 7.29 0.66 0.60
N MET A 109 7.12 0.78 -0.72
CA MET A 109 7.94 0.11 -1.73
C MET A 109 8.41 1.11 -2.77
N VAL A 110 9.72 1.19 -2.94
CA VAL A 110 10.39 2.08 -3.91
C VAL A 110 10.79 1.28 -5.14
N CYS A 111 10.31 1.70 -6.32
CA CYS A 111 10.72 1.18 -7.61
C CYS A 111 10.67 -0.35 -7.76
N GLY A 112 9.66 -1.00 -7.16
CA GLY A 112 9.51 -2.46 -7.20
C GLY A 112 10.52 -3.23 -6.33
N GLY A 113 11.15 -2.54 -5.37
CA GLY A 113 12.02 -3.15 -4.36
C GLY A 113 11.23 -3.93 -3.29
N PRO A 114 11.85 -4.24 -2.13
CA PRO A 114 11.14 -4.81 -1.00
C PRO A 114 10.16 -3.81 -0.39
N TRP A 115 9.13 -4.32 0.30
CA TRP A 115 8.35 -3.55 1.26
C TRP A 115 9.21 -3.23 2.48
N ILE A 116 9.10 -1.99 2.96
CA ILE A 116 9.85 -1.48 4.10
C ILE A 116 8.86 -0.86 5.08
N TRP A 117 8.84 -1.38 6.29
CA TRP A 117 8.07 -0.81 7.39
C TRP A 117 8.56 0.60 7.71
N ASP A 118 7.62 1.56 7.74
CA ASP A 118 7.93 2.96 8.04
C ASP A 118 7.94 3.29 9.54
N GLY A 119 7.50 2.35 10.38
CA GLY A 119 7.39 2.52 11.83
C GLY A 119 5.99 2.85 12.32
N GLU A 120 5.03 3.10 11.43
CA GLU A 120 3.66 3.47 11.78
C GLU A 120 2.77 2.23 11.94
N GLN A 121 1.78 2.37 12.83
CA GLN A 121 0.74 1.39 13.10
C GLN A 121 -0.62 2.05 13.25
N SER A 122 -1.67 1.25 13.09
CA SER A 122 -3.05 1.73 13.14
C SER A 122 -3.42 2.11 14.55
N LYS A 123 -4.18 3.20 14.66
CA LYS A 123 -4.77 3.61 15.94
C LYS A 123 -5.72 2.55 16.49
N ASP A 124 -6.45 1.89 15.60
CA ASP A 124 -7.44 0.86 15.92
C ASP A 124 -7.01 -0.49 15.31
N ASN A 125 -7.33 -1.60 15.97
CA ASN A 125 -7.05 -2.93 15.42
C ASN A 125 -8.03 -3.26 14.29
N LEU A 126 -7.56 -4.01 13.29
CA LEU A 126 -8.40 -4.66 12.30
C LEU A 126 -8.92 -5.99 12.85
N CYS A 127 -10.20 -6.27 12.63
CA CYS A 127 -10.82 -7.55 12.88
C CYS A 127 -11.90 -7.78 11.84
N CYS A 128 -12.17 -9.05 11.53
CA CYS A 128 -13.17 -9.44 10.55
C CYS A 128 -13.99 -10.60 11.11
N VAL A 129 -15.31 -10.54 10.91
CA VAL A 129 -16.24 -11.63 11.24
C VAL A 129 -17.03 -11.94 9.97
N ASP A 130 -16.83 -13.12 9.42
CA ASP A 130 -17.43 -13.54 8.14
C ASP A 130 -17.23 -12.51 7.01
N GLY A 131 -16.05 -11.89 6.96
CA GLY A 131 -15.68 -10.86 5.98
C GLY A 131 -16.19 -9.46 6.30
N VAL A 132 -16.83 -9.24 7.45
CA VAL A 132 -17.39 -7.94 7.83
C VAL A 132 -16.54 -7.28 8.91
N PHE A 133 -16.27 -5.99 8.76
CA PHE A 133 -15.67 -5.15 9.79
C PHE A 133 -16.75 -4.65 10.76
N PRO A 134 -16.76 -5.06 12.05
CA PRO A 134 -17.84 -4.74 12.98
C PRO A 134 -17.82 -3.30 13.54
N ASN A 135 -16.98 -2.40 13.01
CA ASN A 135 -16.73 -1.02 13.52
C ASN A 135 -16.29 -0.94 14.98
N ASN A 136 -16.02 -2.07 15.63
CA ASN A 136 -15.44 -2.16 16.96
C ASN A 136 -14.94 -3.58 17.18
N CYS A 137 -13.63 -3.75 17.28
CA CYS A 137 -12.99 -5.04 17.46
C CYS A 137 -13.00 -5.54 18.91
N ARG A 138 -13.99 -5.12 19.71
CA ARG A 138 -14.18 -5.62 21.07
C ARG A 138 -14.75 -7.04 21.04
N ASN A 139 -13.90 -7.96 21.50
CA ASN A 139 -14.32 -9.24 22.08
C ASN A 139 -15.30 -9.03 23.24
#